data_AF-A0A4D6WL00-F1
#
_entry.id   AF-A0A4D6WL00-F1
#
_cell.length_a   1.000
_cell.length_b   1.000
_cell.length_c   1.000
_cell.angle_alpha   90.00
_cell.angle_beta   90.00
_cell.angle_gamma   90.00
#
_symmetry.space_group_name_H-M   'P 1'
#
loop_
_entity.id
_entity.type
_entity.pdbx_description
1 polymer ?
#
loop_
_entity_poly.entity_id
_entity_poly.type
_entity_poly.pdbx_seq_one_letter_code
_entity_poly.pdbx_strand_id
1 'polypeptide(L)'
;MKSQSITDKISIPYAEALLGLAKDNNLLLETKENLSLISTTLSNSKDLQLFLANPLLNALVKKQVLNKLFKDQVNHFILNFLLVLVDRRRISLLITIINKYLELTYKLESVTVAELLTANELNESQQNSLIEKIKIITNTKNVKLIMNIDPSLIGGFIIKIGSKVIDTSLSGKLRQISFFLKTD
;
A
#
# COMPACT_ATOMS: atom_id res chain seq x y z
N MET A 1 -8.40 11.47 14.02
CA MET A 1 -8.84 11.50 12.59
C MET A 1 -8.38 12.75 11.82
N LYS A 2 -8.31 13.96 12.41
CA LYS A 2 -7.82 15.16 11.70
C LYS A 2 -6.31 15.14 11.33
N SER A 3 -5.43 14.57 12.15
CA SER A 3 -3.98 14.52 11.85
C SER A 3 -3.65 13.63 10.66
N GLN A 4 -4.27 12.44 10.55
CA GLN A 4 -4.11 11.50 9.44
C GLN A 4 -4.46 12.16 8.08
N SER A 5 -5.52 12.96 8.05
CA SER A 5 -5.94 13.68 6.83
C SER A 5 -4.94 14.76 6.41
N ILE A 6 -4.26 15.42 7.36
CA ILE A 6 -3.25 16.45 7.06
C ILE A 6 -1.96 15.81 6.56
N THR A 7 -1.52 14.71 7.18
CA THR A 7 -0.34 13.95 6.73
C THR A 7 -0.54 13.42 5.31
N ASP A 8 -1.74 12.94 4.99
CA ASP A 8 -2.09 12.47 3.64
C ASP A 8 -2.05 13.62 2.63
N LYS A 9 -2.64 14.78 2.95
CA LYS A 9 -2.63 15.96 2.06
C LYS A 9 -1.22 16.46 1.72
N ILE A 10 -0.27 16.33 2.65
CA ILE A 10 1.13 16.72 2.41
C ILE A 10 1.86 15.63 1.63
N SER A 11 1.57 14.35 1.89
CA SER A 11 2.28 13.22 1.30
C SER A 11 1.91 12.97 -0.17
N ILE A 12 0.65 13.23 -0.54
CA ILE A 12 0.14 13.01 -1.91
C ILE A 12 0.95 13.79 -2.97
N PRO A 13 1.18 15.11 -2.85
CA PRO A 13 1.97 15.85 -3.84
C PRO A 13 3.40 15.33 -4.03
N TYR A 14 4.03 14.83 -2.95
CA TYR A 14 5.36 14.21 -3.06
C TYR A 14 5.31 12.87 -3.79
N ALA A 15 4.30 12.06 -3.49
CA ALA A 15 4.09 10.79 -4.17
C ALA A 15 3.79 10.98 -5.67
N GLU A 16 2.97 11.98 -6.01
CA GLU A 16 2.68 12.35 -7.40
C GLU A 16 3.91 12.87 -8.14
N ALA A 17 4.71 13.74 -7.49
CA ALA A 17 5.95 14.23 -8.08
C ALA A 17 6.96 13.10 -8.31
N LEU A 18 7.10 12.19 -7.34
CA LEU A 18 7.97 11.02 -7.46
C LEU A 18 7.51 10.10 -8.60
N LEU A 19 6.20 9.90 -8.73
CA LEU A 19 5.60 9.09 -9.79
C LEU A 19 5.74 9.70 -11.18
N GLY A 20 5.54 11.00 -11.31
CA GLY A 20 5.77 11.73 -12.55
C GLY A 20 7.21 11.59 -13.01
N LEU A 21 8.17 11.83 -12.12
CA LEU A 21 9.60 11.69 -12.42
C LEU A 21 9.99 10.23 -12.73
N ALA A 22 9.46 9.25 -11.99
CA ALA A 22 9.70 7.84 -12.28
C ALA A 22 9.15 7.43 -13.66
N LYS A 23 7.99 7.99 -14.06
CA LYS A 23 7.38 7.76 -15.37
C LYS A 23 8.19 8.41 -16.49
N ASP A 24 8.60 9.66 -16.32
CA ASP A 24 9.37 10.41 -17.33
C ASP A 24 10.72 9.74 -17.63
N ASN A 25 11.32 9.09 -16.61
CA ASN A 25 12.58 8.38 -16.75
C ASN A 25 12.42 6.88 -17.10
N ASN A 26 11.19 6.35 -17.23
CA ASN A 26 10.90 4.92 -17.39
C ASN A 26 11.46 4.01 -16.27
N LEU A 27 11.60 4.54 -15.05
CA LEU A 27 12.17 3.85 -13.88
C LEU A 27 11.09 3.41 -12.87
N LEU A 28 9.84 3.21 -13.31
CA LEU A 28 8.71 2.87 -12.44
C LEU A 28 8.96 1.59 -11.62
N LEU A 29 9.47 0.53 -12.27
CA LEU A 29 9.72 -0.77 -11.64
C LEU A 29 10.87 -0.68 -10.62
N GLU A 30 12.01 -0.12 -11.05
CA GLU A 30 13.17 0.09 -10.16
C GLU A 30 12.81 0.98 -8.97
N THR A 31 12.04 2.05 -9.21
CA THR A 31 11.58 2.95 -8.13
C THR A 31 10.73 2.20 -7.12
N LYS A 32 9.83 1.33 -7.57
CA LYS A 32 8.99 0.50 -6.70
C LYS A 32 9.83 -0.44 -5.84
N GLU A 33 10.84 -1.10 -6.42
CA GLU A 33 11.76 -1.98 -5.70
C GLU A 33 12.58 -1.21 -4.66
N ASN A 34 13.16 -0.07 -5.05
CA ASN A 34 13.92 0.81 -4.17
C ASN A 34 13.08 1.31 -2.98
N LEU A 35 11.85 1.75 -3.22
CA LEU A 35 10.94 2.21 -2.16
C LEU A 35 10.50 1.06 -1.25
N SER A 36 10.31 -0.14 -1.79
CA SER A 36 10.00 -1.34 -0.99
C SER A 36 11.16 -1.71 -0.06
N LEU A 37 12.40 -1.64 -0.56
CA LEU A 37 13.60 -1.84 0.24
C LEU A 37 13.69 -0.82 1.38
N ILE A 38 13.53 0.47 1.07
CA ILE A 38 13.55 1.55 2.06
C ILE A 38 12.47 1.32 3.13
N SER A 39 11.24 0.99 2.71
CA SER A 39 10.13 0.74 3.63
C SER A 39 10.40 -0.44 4.57
N THR A 40 11.01 -1.51 4.04
CA THR A 40 11.37 -2.70 4.81
C THR A 40 12.45 -2.39 5.83
N THR A 41 13.53 -1.71 5.41
CA THR A 41 14.62 -1.27 6.29
C THR A 41 14.13 -0.35 7.41
N LEU A 42 13.22 0.58 7.10
CA LEU A 42 12.59 1.44 8.10
C LEU A 42 11.72 0.62 9.06
N SER A 43 10.92 -0.32 8.55
CA SER A 43 10.03 -1.15 9.38
C SER A 43 10.81 -2.06 10.33
N ASN A 44 11.98 -2.54 9.91
CA ASN A 44 12.84 -3.41 10.71
C ASN A 44 13.61 -2.67 11.83
N SER A 45 13.79 -1.35 11.73
CA SER A 45 14.53 -0.56 12.72
C SER A 45 13.70 0.58 13.29
N LYS A 46 13.15 0.38 14.49
CA LYS A 46 12.45 1.42 15.24
C LYS A 46 13.36 2.61 15.57
N ASP A 47 14.64 2.34 15.86
CA ASP A 47 15.63 3.39 16.15
C ASP A 47 15.84 4.31 14.96
N LEU A 48 15.90 3.74 13.74
CA LEU A 48 16.00 4.53 12.52
C LEU A 48 14.75 5.41 12.30
N GLN A 49 13.55 4.87 12.56
CA GLN A 49 12.32 5.66 12.48
C GLN A 49 12.32 6.84 13.48
N LEU A 50 12.69 6.58 14.74
CA LEU A 50 12.78 7.61 15.77
C LEU A 50 13.84 8.66 15.43
N PHE A 51 15.00 8.23 14.93
CA PHE A 51 16.07 9.12 14.47
C PHE A 51 15.61 10.04 13.34
N LEU A 52 14.90 9.50 12.34
CA LEU A 52 14.38 10.30 11.22
C LEU A 52 13.24 11.23 11.67
N ALA A 53 12.38 10.78 12.58
CA ALA A 53 11.28 11.56 13.14
C ALA A 53 11.75 12.72 14.05
N ASN A 54 12.90 12.60 14.70
CA ASN A 54 13.38 13.59 15.67
C ASN A 54 13.79 14.93 15.01
N PRO A 55 13.07 16.03 15.21
CA PRO A 55 13.37 17.32 14.56
C PRO A 55 14.58 18.04 15.15
N LEU A 56 15.06 17.65 16.34
CA LEU A 56 16.19 18.27 17.02
C LEU A 56 17.54 17.84 16.47
N LEU A 57 17.57 16.74 15.70
CA LEU A 57 18.80 16.22 15.10
C LEU A 57 19.15 16.99 13.84
N ASN A 58 20.44 17.29 13.68
CA ASN A 58 20.95 18.05 12.56
C ASN A 58 20.66 17.34 11.23
N ALA A 59 20.13 18.09 10.26
CA ALA A 59 19.83 17.62 8.91
C ALA A 59 21.07 17.00 8.23
N LEU A 60 22.27 17.54 8.47
CA LEU A 60 23.51 17.02 7.91
C LEU A 60 23.79 15.58 8.35
N VAL A 61 23.59 15.28 9.63
CA VAL A 61 23.81 13.93 10.18
C VAL A 61 22.80 12.96 9.59
N LYS A 62 21.52 13.38 9.46
CA LYS A 62 20.49 12.55 8.81
C LYS A 62 20.83 12.23 7.37
N LYS A 63 21.29 13.23 6.59
CA LYS A 63 21.72 13.02 5.22
C LYS A 63 22.89 12.06 5.12
N GLN A 64 23.89 12.18 6.01
CA GLN A 64 25.04 11.27 6.03
C GLN A 64 24.63 9.82 6.32
N VAL A 65 23.72 9.59 7.27
CA VAL A 65 23.20 8.26 7.60
C VAL A 65 22.43 7.68 6.40
N LEU A 66 21.50 8.44 5.83
CA LEU A 66 20.73 7.99 4.66
C LEU A 66 21.63 7.67 3.47
N ASN A 67 22.66 8.50 3.24
CA ASN A 67 23.63 8.27 2.18
C ASN A 67 24.43 6.97 2.44
N LYS A 68 24.93 6.76 3.66
CA LYS A 68 25.65 5.51 3.99
C LYS A 68 24.78 4.26 3.86
N LEU A 69 23.49 4.35 4.16
CA LEU A 69 22.58 3.19 4.10
C LEU A 69 22.15 2.86 2.66
N PHE A 70 21.87 3.87 1.85
CA PHE A 70 21.16 3.67 0.58
C PHE A 70 21.99 3.98 -0.67
N LYS A 71 23.17 4.59 -0.58
CA LYS A 71 23.96 5.04 -1.74
C LYS A 71 24.21 3.94 -2.79
N ASP A 72 24.49 2.71 -2.35
CA ASP A 72 24.80 1.59 -3.24
C ASP A 72 23.59 0.67 -3.48
N GLN A 73 22.46 0.94 -2.82
CA GLN A 73 21.28 0.10 -2.87
C GLN A 73 20.12 0.72 -3.63
N VAL A 74 20.10 2.05 -3.79
CA VAL A 74 19.00 2.76 -4.46
C VAL A 74 19.51 3.69 -5.55
N ASN A 75 18.65 3.92 -6.53
CA ASN A 75 18.99 4.79 -7.66
C ASN A 75 19.24 6.24 -7.19
N HIS A 76 20.13 6.97 -7.89
CA HIS A 76 20.56 8.32 -7.49
C HIS A 76 19.39 9.31 -7.35
N PHE A 77 18.37 9.13 -8.18
CA PHE A 77 17.13 9.89 -8.11
C PHE A 77 16.39 9.71 -6.77
N ILE A 78 16.28 8.47 -6.27
CA ILE A 78 15.62 8.16 -4.98
C ILE A 78 16.43 8.71 -3.82
N LEU A 79 17.74 8.63 -3.91
CA LEU A 79 18.63 9.22 -2.92
C LEU A 79 18.42 10.74 -2.83
N ASN A 80 18.39 11.43 -3.97
CA ASN A 80 18.13 12.87 -4.03
C ASN A 80 16.75 13.22 -3.45
N PHE A 81 15.73 12.40 -3.72
CA PHE A 81 14.41 12.57 -3.12
C PHE A 81 14.45 12.49 -1.58
N LEU A 82 15.17 11.52 -1.02
CA LEU A 82 15.37 11.41 0.44
C LEU A 82 16.08 12.65 1.01
N LEU A 83 17.09 13.17 0.33
CA LEU A 83 17.82 14.37 0.76
C LEU A 83 16.91 15.61 0.76
N VAL A 84 16.07 15.77 -0.26
CA VAL A 84 15.07 16.85 -0.33
C VAL A 84 14.05 16.73 0.80
N LEU A 85 13.61 15.52 1.15
CA LEU A 85 12.71 15.32 2.29
C LEU A 85 13.36 15.71 3.61
N VAL A 86 14.67 15.46 3.78
CA VAL A 86 15.42 15.93 4.95
C VAL A 86 15.49 17.46 4.98
N ASP A 87 15.80 18.10 3.85
CA ASP A 87 15.90 19.58 3.77
C ASP A 87 14.56 20.26 4.07
N ARG A 88 13.46 19.68 3.59
CA ARG A 88 12.11 20.16 3.83
C ARG A 88 11.59 19.79 5.22
N ARG A 89 12.37 19.10 6.06
CA ARG A 89 11.98 18.54 7.36
C ARG A 89 10.74 17.63 7.29
N ARG A 90 10.54 16.95 6.16
CA ARG A 90 9.39 16.06 5.89
C ARG A 90 9.75 14.58 5.85
N ILE A 91 10.96 14.22 6.25
CA ILE A 91 11.45 12.83 6.26
C ILE A 91 10.64 11.90 7.18
N SER A 92 9.97 12.44 8.20
CA SER A 92 9.05 11.68 9.07
C SER A 92 7.83 11.13 8.32
N LEU A 93 7.44 11.76 7.20
CA LEU A 93 6.32 11.35 6.36
C LEU A 93 6.73 10.31 5.31
N LEU A 94 7.99 9.88 5.27
CA LEU A 94 8.53 9.02 4.22
C LEU A 94 7.70 7.73 4.03
N ILE A 95 7.32 7.07 5.12
CA ILE A 95 6.49 5.84 5.06
C ILE A 95 5.13 6.14 4.43
N THR A 96 4.48 7.24 4.83
CA THR A 96 3.20 7.66 4.26
C THR A 96 3.32 7.99 2.78
N ILE A 97 4.40 8.67 2.37
CA ILE A 97 4.70 9.00 0.97
C ILE A 97 4.90 7.72 0.15
N ILE A 98 5.68 6.75 0.65
CA ILE A 98 5.91 5.45 -0.01
C ILE A 98 4.57 4.73 -0.23
N ASN A 99 3.74 4.64 0.81
CA ASN A 99 2.43 4.00 0.71
C ASN A 99 1.53 4.68 -0.34
N LYS A 100 1.53 6.02 -0.39
CA LYS A 100 0.77 6.77 -1.38
C LYS A 100 1.32 6.59 -2.80
N TYR A 101 2.63 6.53 -2.95
CA TYR A 101 3.26 6.23 -4.24
C TYR A 101 2.83 4.85 -4.76
N LEU A 102 2.83 3.82 -3.90
CA LEU A 102 2.38 2.48 -4.27
C LEU A 102 0.90 2.48 -4.67
N GLU A 103 0.05 3.17 -3.91
CA GLU A 103 -1.37 3.33 -4.21
C GLU A 103 -1.60 3.99 -5.59
N LEU A 104 -0.85 5.05 -5.90
CA LEU A 104 -0.93 5.75 -7.19
C LEU A 104 -0.39 4.91 -8.34
N THR A 105 0.69 4.16 -8.12
CA THR A 105 1.27 3.24 -9.11
C THR A 105 0.25 2.16 -9.48
N TYR A 106 -0.45 1.60 -8.49
CA TYR A 106 -1.51 0.62 -8.75
C TYR A 106 -2.67 1.22 -9.54
N LYS A 107 -3.05 2.47 -9.27
CA LYS A 107 -4.06 3.18 -10.07
C LYS A 107 -3.59 3.38 -11.52
N LEU A 108 -2.32 3.72 -11.74
CA LEU A 108 -1.77 3.89 -13.10
C LEU A 108 -1.65 2.59 -13.88
N GLU A 109 -1.25 1.50 -13.23
CA GLU A 109 -1.14 0.18 -13.86
C GLU A 109 -2.53 -0.47 -14.11
N SER A 110 -3.63 0.23 -13.81
CA SER A 110 -4.99 -0.31 -13.76
C SER A 110 -5.04 -1.60 -12.92
N VAL A 111 -4.21 -1.67 -11.87
CA VAL A 111 -4.17 -2.82 -10.97
C VAL A 111 -5.31 -2.66 -9.98
N THR A 112 -6.31 -3.52 -10.13
CA THR A 112 -7.41 -3.54 -9.18
C THR A 112 -6.95 -4.23 -7.89
N VAL A 113 -6.91 -3.48 -6.79
CA VAL A 113 -6.67 -4.07 -5.45
C VAL A 113 -7.97 -4.69 -4.97
N ALA A 114 -7.94 -5.99 -4.71
CA ALA A 114 -9.06 -6.75 -4.17
C ALA A 114 -8.68 -7.25 -2.77
N GLU A 115 -9.35 -6.74 -1.74
CA GLU A 115 -9.25 -7.25 -0.38
C GLU A 115 -10.18 -8.46 -0.24
N LEU A 116 -9.64 -9.61 0.14
CA LEU A 116 -10.36 -10.85 0.31
C LEU A 116 -10.38 -11.21 1.80
N LEU A 117 -11.57 -11.24 2.38
CA LEU A 117 -11.81 -11.75 3.72
C LEU A 117 -12.33 -13.19 3.60
N THR A 118 -11.61 -14.14 4.18
CA THR A 118 -11.96 -15.57 4.11
C THR A 118 -11.86 -16.21 5.50
N ALA A 119 -12.72 -17.20 5.75
CA ALA A 119 -12.67 -18.01 6.97
C ALA A 119 -11.47 -18.96 7.01
N ASN A 120 -11.00 -19.40 5.84
CA ASN A 120 -9.95 -20.40 5.68
C ASN A 120 -8.91 -19.91 4.68
N GLU A 121 -7.67 -20.38 4.84
CA GLU A 121 -6.63 -20.20 3.81
C GLU A 121 -7.06 -20.83 2.49
N LEU A 122 -6.83 -20.11 1.40
CA LEU A 122 -7.12 -20.56 0.05
C LEU A 122 -5.87 -21.13 -0.59
N ASN A 123 -6.02 -22.27 -1.27
CA ASN A 123 -4.93 -22.87 -2.05
C ASN A 123 -4.59 -21.99 -3.27
N GLU A 124 -3.35 -22.06 -3.77
CA GLU A 124 -2.90 -21.26 -4.93
C GLU A 124 -3.82 -21.41 -6.16
N SER A 125 -4.32 -22.62 -6.42
CA SER A 125 -5.30 -22.87 -7.50
C SER A 125 -6.59 -22.05 -7.33
N GLN A 126 -7.09 -21.97 -6.10
CA GLN A 126 -8.29 -21.19 -5.78
C GLN A 126 -8.02 -19.69 -5.88
N GLN A 127 -6.85 -19.23 -5.42
CA GLN A 127 -6.43 -17.84 -5.55
C GLN A 127 -6.34 -17.41 -7.01
N ASN A 128 -5.70 -18.22 -7.86
CA ASN A 128 -5.57 -17.96 -9.29
C ASN A 128 -6.94 -17.89 -9.98
N SER A 129 -7.83 -18.84 -9.66
CA SER A 129 -9.20 -18.82 -10.21
C SER A 129 -10.00 -17.59 -9.75
N LEU A 130 -9.79 -17.14 -8.51
CA LEU A 130 -10.39 -15.91 -7.99
C LEU A 130 -9.86 -14.67 -8.71
N ILE A 131 -8.54 -14.60 -8.92
CA ILE A 131 -7.87 -13.52 -9.64
C ILE A 131 -8.42 -13.41 -11.06
N GLU A 132 -8.57 -14.53 -11.78
CA GLU A 132 -9.16 -14.51 -13.12
C GLU A 132 -10.61 -14.02 -13.12
N LYS A 133 -11.44 -14.48 -12.18
CA LYS A 133 -12.82 -13.99 -12.04
C LYS A 133 -12.87 -12.50 -11.72
N ILE A 134 -11.99 -12.02 -10.84
CA ILE A 134 -11.92 -10.59 -10.51
C ILE A 134 -11.46 -9.80 -11.74
N LYS A 135 -10.47 -10.28 -12.50
CA LYS A 135 -10.03 -9.64 -13.76
C LYS A 135 -11.20 -9.48 -14.74
N ILE A 136 -12.03 -10.51 -14.91
CA ILE A 136 -13.23 -10.48 -15.76
C ILE A 136 -14.24 -9.46 -15.23
N ILE A 137 -14.57 -9.49 -13.94
CA ILE A 137 -15.59 -8.61 -13.32
C ILE A 137 -15.17 -7.14 -13.36
N THR A 138 -13.88 -6.87 -13.22
CA THR A 138 -13.32 -5.52 -13.10
C THR A 138 -12.76 -5.00 -14.42
N ASN A 139 -12.74 -5.85 -15.46
CA ASN A 139 -12.19 -5.56 -16.78
C ASN A 139 -10.75 -5.01 -16.72
N THR A 140 -9.95 -5.47 -15.75
CA THR A 140 -8.57 -5.03 -15.55
C THR A 140 -7.56 -6.14 -15.81
N LYS A 141 -6.39 -5.77 -16.34
CA LYS A 141 -5.34 -6.72 -16.73
C LYS A 141 -4.63 -7.33 -15.52
N ASN A 142 -4.49 -6.58 -14.43
CA ASN A 142 -3.79 -6.99 -13.23
C ASN A 142 -4.66 -6.78 -12.00
N VAL A 143 -4.68 -7.77 -11.10
CA VAL A 143 -5.41 -7.73 -9.83
C VAL A 143 -4.43 -8.08 -8.74
N LYS A 144 -4.32 -7.24 -7.71
CA LYS A 144 -3.55 -7.55 -6.51
C LYS A 144 -4.52 -8.01 -5.43
N LEU A 145 -4.39 -9.27 -5.02
CA LEU A 145 -5.19 -9.86 -3.96
C LEU A 145 -4.52 -9.60 -2.61
N ILE A 146 -5.21 -8.94 -1.69
CA ILE A 146 -4.79 -8.82 -0.28
C ILE A 146 -5.69 -9.74 0.53
N MET A 147 -5.16 -10.83 1.05
CA MET A 147 -5.93 -11.80 1.83
C MET A 147 -5.85 -11.50 3.31
N ASN A 148 -7.00 -11.38 3.96
CA ASN A 148 -7.15 -11.33 5.40
C ASN A 148 -7.98 -12.53 5.84
N ILE A 149 -7.45 -13.31 6.79
CA ILE A 149 -8.16 -14.45 7.37
C ILE A 149 -8.94 -13.96 8.58
N ASP A 150 -10.26 -14.06 8.52
CA ASP A 150 -11.15 -13.73 9.64
C ASP A 150 -11.92 -14.98 10.05
N PRO A 151 -11.51 -15.66 11.15
CA PRO A 151 -12.17 -16.88 11.62
C PRO A 151 -13.57 -16.66 12.18
N SER A 152 -14.05 -15.40 12.31
CA SER A 152 -15.44 -15.11 12.67
C SER A 152 -16.43 -15.38 11.52
N LEU A 153 -15.92 -15.50 10.29
CA LEU A 153 -16.72 -15.97 9.15
C LEU A 153 -16.96 -17.47 9.31
N ILE A 154 -18.23 -17.85 9.48
CA ILE A 154 -18.67 -19.26 9.59
C ILE A 154 -18.39 -20.03 8.26
N GLY A 155 -18.20 -19.30 7.17
CA GLY A 155 -17.67 -19.79 5.89
C GLY A 155 -18.04 -18.89 4.71
N GLY A 156 -17.36 -19.09 3.58
CA GLY A 156 -17.44 -18.22 2.40
C GLY A 156 -16.42 -17.08 2.44
N PHE A 157 -16.52 -16.15 1.49
CA PHE A 157 -15.59 -15.03 1.40
C PHE A 157 -16.27 -13.71 1.04
N ILE A 158 -15.67 -12.61 1.48
CA ILE A 158 -16.07 -11.25 1.14
C ILE A 158 -14.93 -10.64 0.33
N ILE A 159 -15.22 -10.24 -0.91
CA ILE A 159 -14.28 -9.51 -1.76
C ILE A 159 -14.65 -8.04 -1.77
N LYS A 160 -13.71 -7.17 -1.46
CA LYS A 160 -13.84 -5.72 -1.57
C LYS A 160 -12.89 -5.19 -2.62
N ILE A 161 -13.48 -4.62 -3.67
CA ILE A 161 -12.78 -4.04 -4.83
C ILE A 161 -13.13 -2.56 -4.89
N GLY A 162 -12.26 -1.70 -4.35
CA GLY A 162 -12.52 -0.27 -4.26
C GLY A 162 -13.85 0.04 -3.56
N SER A 163 -14.87 0.41 -4.33
CA SER A 163 -16.24 0.68 -3.86
C SER A 163 -17.22 -0.48 -4.00
N LYS A 164 -16.86 -1.56 -4.71
CA LYS A 164 -17.71 -2.76 -4.86
C LYS A 164 -17.38 -3.77 -3.77
N VAL A 165 -18.41 -4.21 -3.04
CA VAL A 165 -18.31 -5.32 -2.08
C VAL A 165 -19.13 -6.49 -2.62
N ILE A 166 -18.48 -7.63 -2.79
CA ILE A 166 -19.10 -8.90 -3.16
C ILE A 166 -19.05 -9.78 -1.90
N ASP A 167 -20.17 -9.88 -1.21
CA ASP A 167 -20.32 -10.75 -0.05
C ASP A 167 -20.91 -12.09 -0.50
N THR A 168 -20.12 -13.16 -0.36
CA THR A 168 -20.58 -14.55 -0.57
C THR A 168 -20.52 -15.37 0.71
N SER A 169 -20.43 -14.71 1.87
CA SER A 169 -20.39 -15.38 3.17
C SER A 169 -21.70 -16.13 3.45
N LEU A 170 -21.58 -17.30 4.08
CA LEU A 170 -22.70 -18.08 4.58
C LEU A 170 -23.49 -17.28 5.62
N SER A 171 -22.79 -16.50 6.44
CA SER A 171 -23.37 -15.55 7.40
C SER A 171 -24.27 -14.52 6.71
N GLY A 172 -23.86 -14.00 5.55
CA GLY A 172 -24.65 -13.08 4.73
C GLY A 172 -25.92 -13.75 4.19
N LYS A 173 -25.80 -14.95 3.61
CA LYS A 173 -26.95 -15.72 3.10
C LYS A 173 -27.97 -16.07 4.19
N LEU A 174 -27.51 -16.52 5.37
CA LEU A 174 -28.40 -16.82 6.51
C LEU A 174 -29.09 -15.57 7.06
N ARG A 175 -28.39 -14.42 7.08
CA ARG A 175 -28.97 -13.14 7.47
C ARG A 175 -30.04 -12.68 6.48
N GLN A 176 -29.81 -12.88 5.19
CA GLN A 176 -30.77 -12.55 4.15
C GLN A 176 -32.04 -13.41 4.26
N ILE A 177 -31.88 -14.73 4.50
CA ILE A 177 -33.01 -15.64 4.71
C ILE A 177 -33.77 -15.30 6.00
N SER A 178 -33.08 -15.05 7.12
CA SER A 178 -33.74 -14.67 8.38
C SER A 178 -34.45 -13.31 8.32
N PHE A 179 -34.04 -12.41 7.43
CA PHE A 179 -34.77 -11.18 7.16
C PHE A 179 -36.13 -11.46 6.49
N PHE A 180 -36.17 -12.35 5.50
CA PHE A 180 -37.43 -12.75 4.85
C PHE A 180 -38.35 -13.56 5.77
N LEU A 181 -37.79 -14.33 6.71
CA LEU A 181 -38.54 -15.14 7.68
C LEU A 181 -39.02 -14.38 8.92
N LYS A 182 -38.68 -13.08 9.06
CA LYS A 182 -39.14 -12.23 10.18
C LYS A 182 -40.41 -11.43 9.87
N THR A 183 -40.98 -11.62 8.69
CA THR A 183 -42.32 -11.15 8.34
C THR A 183 -43.31 -12.27 8.62
N ASP A 184 -43.76 -12.35 9.87
CA ASP A 184 -45.07 -12.87 10.34
C ASP A 184 -45.19 -12.59 11.85
#